data_AF-A0A839E5E7-F1
#
_entry.id   AF-A0A839E5E7-F1
#
_cell.length_a   1.000
_cell.length_b   1.000
_cell.length_c   1.000
_cell.angle_alpha   90.00
_cell.angle_beta   90.00
_cell.angle_gamma   90.00
#
_symmetry.space_group_name_H-M   'P 1'
#
loop_
_entity.id
_entity.type
_entity.pdbx_description
1 polymer ?
#
loop_
_entity_poly.entity_id
_entity_poly.type
_entity_poly.pdbx_seq_one_letter_code
_entity_poly.pdbx_strand_id
1 'polypeptide(L)'
;MNLRSALLAGVVTVPLALAGCSQGGAPSSASPGTPPASGTQSAPERSAPAGDSVAWANEFCGLVGGFTAAQKQAPPVDKSSPEAFKASSIKQLESTSQDARDTLGGLRGMKPAPIPGAEGVVNTFERGFVRALDVLNSAKAKAEKVDTSDKRAFTSGMVAVQQEVKKGQGINFSAGFSKLNNSGKLNSAASKAPTCQALMKPAKPEPQQPQQPHQPQR
;
A
#
# COMPACT_ATOMS: atom_id res chain seq x y z
N MET A 1 10.10 29.73 -26.60
CA MET A 1 8.85 29.80 -27.37
C MET A 1 8.39 28.39 -27.63
N ASN A 2 7.26 27.95 -27.08
CA ASN A 2 6.52 26.76 -27.49
C ASN A 2 5.05 26.92 -27.06
N LEU A 3 4.15 26.52 -27.96
CA LEU A 3 2.82 27.07 -28.14
C LEU A 3 1.80 26.62 -27.06
N ARG A 4 0.99 27.57 -26.61
CA ARG A 4 -0.24 27.37 -25.84
C ARG A 4 -1.39 27.11 -26.80
N SER A 5 -2.01 25.94 -26.72
CA SER A 5 -3.30 25.65 -27.36
C SER A 5 -4.33 25.33 -26.28
N ALA A 6 -5.25 26.26 -26.06
CA ALA A 6 -6.39 26.16 -25.16
C ALA A 6 -7.66 26.21 -26.00
N LEU A 7 -8.40 25.10 -26.06
CA LEU A 7 -9.77 24.93 -26.58
C LEU A 7 -10.34 23.72 -25.82
N LEU A 8 -11.58 23.59 -25.38
CA LEU A 8 -12.77 24.43 -25.25
C LEU A 8 -13.65 23.72 -24.19
N ALA A 9 -14.43 24.52 -23.47
CA ALA A 9 -15.48 24.05 -22.57
C ALA A 9 -16.64 23.39 -23.33
N GLY A 10 -17.28 22.38 -22.72
CA GLY A 10 -18.50 21.78 -23.22
C GLY A 10 -19.13 20.85 -22.17
N VAL A 11 -19.97 21.42 -21.32
CA VAL A 11 -20.85 20.69 -20.38
C VAL A 11 -22.10 20.28 -21.15
N VAL A 12 -22.41 18.98 -21.17
CA VAL A 12 -23.74 18.48 -21.53
C VAL A 12 -24.16 17.40 -20.53
N THR A 13 -25.14 17.76 -19.70
CA THR A 13 -25.91 16.89 -18.82
C THR A 13 -27.03 16.20 -19.60
N VAL A 14 -27.18 14.89 -19.46
CA VAL A 14 -28.39 14.15 -19.88
C VAL A 14 -28.85 13.25 -18.74
N PRO A 15 -30.03 13.47 -18.15
CA PRO A 15 -30.69 12.50 -17.28
C PRO A 15 -31.63 11.62 -18.10
N LEU A 16 -31.46 10.31 -18.04
CA LEU A 16 -32.44 9.33 -18.51
C LEU A 16 -32.98 8.59 -17.29
N ALA A 17 -34.14 9.05 -16.81
CA ALA A 17 -35.02 8.29 -15.95
C ALA A 17 -35.93 7.45 -16.85
N LEU A 18 -35.89 6.12 -16.71
CA LEU A 18 -36.89 5.21 -17.25
C LEU A 18 -37.59 4.52 -16.08
N ALA A 19 -38.80 5.01 -15.79
CA ALA A 19 -39.81 4.30 -15.05
C ALA A 19 -40.37 3.16 -15.92
N GLY A 20 -40.61 2.01 -15.32
CA GLY A 20 -41.27 0.88 -15.97
C GLY A 20 -41.84 -0.09 -14.93
N CYS A 21 -43.07 0.18 -14.52
CA CYS A 21 -43.96 -0.79 -13.87
C CYS A 21 -44.85 -1.41 -14.94
N SER A 22 -45.02 -2.73 -14.97
CA SER A 22 -46.31 -3.33 -15.35
C SER A 22 -46.51 -4.73 -14.75
N GLN A 23 -47.53 -4.74 -13.91
CA GLN A 23 -48.36 -5.81 -13.38
C GLN A 23 -48.80 -6.85 -14.45
N GLY A 24 -48.89 -8.12 -14.07
CA GLY A 24 -49.67 -9.14 -14.79
C GLY A 24 -49.51 -10.54 -14.19
N GLY A 25 -50.54 -11.05 -13.49
CA GLY A 25 -50.49 -12.29 -12.72
C GLY A 25 -51.23 -13.49 -13.35
N ALA A 26 -50.77 -14.68 -12.90
CA ALA A 26 -51.47 -15.97 -12.65
C ALA A 26 -52.09 -16.77 -13.84
N PRO A 27 -52.41 -18.09 -13.70
CA PRO A 27 -51.89 -19.16 -12.80
C PRO A 27 -51.54 -20.51 -13.51
N SER A 28 -50.98 -21.43 -12.72
CA SER A 28 -51.07 -22.91 -12.76
C SER A 28 -50.66 -23.72 -13.99
N SER A 29 -49.61 -24.53 -13.81
CA SER A 29 -49.60 -25.95 -14.22
C SER A 29 -48.75 -26.75 -13.25
N ALA A 30 -49.41 -27.59 -12.46
CA ALA A 30 -48.78 -28.58 -11.60
C ALA A 30 -48.50 -29.86 -12.40
N SER A 31 -47.29 -30.38 -12.29
CA SER A 31 -46.99 -31.80 -12.52
C SER A 31 -45.99 -32.27 -11.47
N PRO A 32 -46.08 -33.52 -10.99
CA PRO A 32 -45.39 -33.98 -9.79
C PRO A 32 -44.07 -34.69 -10.11
N GLY A 33 -43.10 -34.55 -9.20
CA GLY A 33 -42.20 -35.66 -8.87
C GLY A 33 -40.77 -35.60 -9.37
N THR A 34 -39.93 -34.75 -8.76
CA THR A 34 -38.52 -35.05 -8.51
C THR A 34 -38.11 -34.33 -7.22
N PRO A 35 -37.52 -34.98 -6.20
CA PRO A 35 -37.05 -34.28 -5.01
C PRO A 35 -35.82 -33.44 -5.38
N PRO A 36 -35.85 -32.10 -5.23
CA PRO A 36 -34.63 -31.32 -5.36
C PRO A 36 -33.76 -31.58 -4.14
N ALA A 37 -32.52 -31.98 -4.40
CA ALA A 37 -31.44 -31.97 -3.44
C ALA A 37 -31.47 -30.65 -2.66
N SER A 38 -31.45 -30.75 -1.33
CA SER A 38 -31.39 -29.63 -0.40
C SER A 38 -30.38 -28.61 -0.88
N GLY A 39 -30.89 -27.52 -1.46
CA GLY A 39 -30.08 -26.37 -1.76
C GLY A 39 -29.48 -25.89 -0.46
N THR A 40 -28.15 -25.93 -0.36
CA THR A 40 -27.41 -25.16 0.63
C THR A 40 -27.81 -23.71 0.41
N GLN A 41 -28.79 -23.28 1.20
CA GLN A 41 -29.26 -21.92 1.30
C GLN A 41 -28.04 -21.10 1.74
N SER A 42 -27.39 -20.44 0.78
CA SER A 42 -26.31 -19.49 1.05
C SER A 42 -26.83 -18.54 2.12
N ALA A 43 -26.24 -18.65 3.31
CA ALA A 43 -26.58 -17.78 4.43
C ALA A 43 -26.53 -16.32 3.93
N PRO A 44 -27.49 -15.47 4.33
CA PRO A 44 -27.44 -14.07 3.95
C PRO A 44 -26.09 -13.51 4.38
N GLU A 45 -25.33 -12.93 3.42
CA GLU A 45 -24.16 -12.13 3.73
C GLU A 45 -24.61 -11.03 4.70
N ARG A 46 -24.41 -11.24 6.00
CA ARG A 46 -24.61 -10.20 7.01
C ARG A 46 -23.60 -9.12 6.68
N SER A 47 -24.06 -8.09 5.99
CA SER A 47 -23.32 -6.85 5.85
C SER A 47 -23.12 -6.33 7.27
N ALA A 48 -21.85 -6.28 7.70
CA ALA A 48 -21.51 -5.76 9.02
C ALA A 48 -21.94 -4.28 9.13
N PRO A 49 -22.17 -3.79 10.35
CA PRO A 49 -22.35 -2.36 10.60
C PRO A 49 -21.26 -1.52 9.94
N ALA A 50 -21.63 -0.36 9.40
CA ALA A 50 -20.68 0.54 8.75
C ALA A 50 -19.53 0.96 9.68
N GLY A 51 -19.76 1.02 10.99
CA GLY A 51 -18.73 1.32 12.00
C GLY A 51 -17.61 0.29 12.04
N ASP A 52 -17.93 -1.00 11.98
CA ASP A 52 -16.95 -2.09 12.03
C ASP A 52 -16.05 -2.09 10.79
N SER A 53 -16.63 -1.75 9.64
CA SER A 53 -15.91 -1.60 8.38
C SER A 53 -14.89 -0.45 8.43
N VAL A 54 -15.28 0.71 8.99
CA VAL A 54 -14.38 1.86 9.14
C VAL A 54 -13.28 1.55 10.15
N ALA A 55 -13.60 0.92 11.28
CA ALA A 55 -12.61 0.53 12.30
C ALA A 55 -11.57 -0.43 11.72
N TRP A 56 -12.00 -1.47 10.99
CA TRP A 56 -11.12 -2.40 10.30
C TRP A 56 -10.21 -1.69 9.30
N ALA A 57 -10.77 -0.80 8.46
CA ALA A 57 -9.98 -0.05 7.49
C ALA A 57 -8.96 0.86 8.17
N ASN A 58 -9.33 1.48 9.30
CA ASN A 58 -8.45 2.31 10.09
C ASN A 58 -7.27 1.52 10.69
N GLU A 59 -7.52 0.31 11.18
CA GLU A 59 -6.46 -0.58 11.65
C GLU A 59 -5.50 -0.96 10.50
N PHE A 60 -6.04 -1.43 9.38
CA PHE A 60 -5.27 -1.80 8.19
C PHE A 60 -4.36 -0.67 7.71
N CYS A 61 -4.91 0.52 7.49
CA CYS A 61 -4.15 1.68 7.04
C CYS A 61 -3.19 2.21 8.12
N GLY A 62 -3.51 2.00 9.40
CA GLY A 62 -2.62 2.32 10.52
C GLY A 62 -1.35 1.48 10.47
N LEU A 63 -1.47 0.17 10.23
CA LEU A 63 -0.34 -0.74 10.09
C LEU A 63 0.56 -0.35 8.90
N VAL A 64 -0.02 -0.22 7.71
CA VAL A 64 0.72 0.14 6.48
C VAL A 64 1.30 1.56 6.57
N GLY A 65 0.53 2.49 7.14
CA GLY A 65 0.94 3.87 7.34
C GLY A 65 2.05 4.02 8.38
N GLY A 66 2.02 3.20 9.44
CA GLY A 66 3.06 3.13 10.46
C GLY A 66 4.43 2.79 9.87
N PHE A 67 4.49 1.76 9.00
CA PHE A 67 5.71 1.44 8.26
C PHE A 67 6.21 2.65 7.45
N THR A 68 5.32 3.29 6.69
CA THR A 68 5.68 4.44 5.84
C THR A 68 6.18 5.62 6.67
N ALA A 69 5.57 5.88 7.83
CA ALA A 69 5.99 6.93 8.74
C ALA A 69 7.36 6.62 9.36
N ALA A 70 7.60 5.38 9.78
CA ALA A 70 8.89 4.95 10.33
C ALA A 70 10.01 5.17 9.31
N GLN A 71 9.80 4.85 8.03
CA GLN A 71 10.81 5.07 6.99
C GLN A 71 11.12 6.57 6.76
N LYS A 72 10.13 7.45 6.93
CA LYS A 72 10.33 8.91 6.83
C LYS A 72 11.08 9.49 8.03
N GLN A 73 10.95 8.87 9.19
CA GLN A 73 11.58 9.28 10.44
C GLN A 73 12.94 8.60 10.67
N ALA A 74 13.34 7.69 9.78
CA ALA A 74 14.62 7.00 9.87
C ALA A 74 15.77 8.03 9.89
N PRO A 75 16.72 7.90 10.84
CA PRO A 75 17.86 8.79 10.89
C PRO A 75 18.69 8.66 9.60
N PRO A 76 19.34 9.76 9.16
CA PRO A 76 20.20 9.70 7.98
C PRO A 76 21.40 8.78 8.22
N VAL A 77 21.88 8.16 7.14
CA VAL A 77 23.16 7.43 7.16
C VAL A 77 24.32 8.37 7.50
N ASP A 78 25.23 7.90 8.34
CA ASP A 78 26.43 8.63 8.75
C ASP A 78 27.47 8.57 7.62
N LYS A 79 27.91 9.72 7.13
CA LYS A 79 28.87 9.82 6.01
C LYS A 79 30.26 10.27 6.45
N SER A 80 30.55 10.27 7.75
CA SER A 80 31.83 10.73 8.31
C SER A 80 33.02 9.85 7.93
N SER A 81 32.80 8.56 7.72
CA SER A 81 33.80 7.57 7.31
C SER A 81 33.15 6.37 6.60
N PRO A 82 33.92 5.57 5.82
CA PRO A 82 33.42 4.31 5.24
C PRO A 82 32.85 3.35 6.30
N GLU A 83 33.50 3.25 7.47
CA GLU A 83 33.07 2.44 8.60
C GLU A 83 31.72 2.91 9.15
N ALA A 84 31.60 4.21 9.42
CA ALA A 84 30.36 4.79 9.94
C ALA A 84 29.21 4.68 8.92
N PHE A 85 29.51 4.83 7.63
CA PHE A 85 28.52 4.65 6.56
C PHE A 85 28.01 3.22 6.47
N LYS A 86 28.92 2.24 6.50
CA LYS A 86 28.55 0.82 6.52
C LYS A 86 27.71 0.51 7.76
N ALA A 87 28.17 0.90 8.95
CA ALA A 87 27.50 0.61 10.21
C ALA A 87 26.09 1.24 10.29
N SER A 88 25.96 2.52 9.94
CA SER A 88 24.67 3.20 9.93
C SER A 88 23.72 2.65 8.86
N SER A 89 24.23 2.24 7.69
CA SER A 89 23.44 1.57 6.65
C SER A 89 22.90 0.21 7.12
N ILE A 90 23.73 -0.60 7.79
CA ILE A 90 23.31 -1.89 8.37
C ILE A 90 22.22 -1.66 9.42
N LYS A 91 22.42 -0.70 10.33
CA LYS A 91 21.44 -0.35 11.35
C LYS A 91 20.12 0.10 10.74
N GLN A 92 20.16 0.90 9.68
CA GLN A 92 18.96 1.34 8.97
C GLN A 92 18.24 0.15 8.33
N LEU A 93 18.95 -0.74 7.62
CA LEU A 93 18.37 -1.95 7.03
C LEU A 93 17.72 -2.87 8.09
N GLU A 94 18.34 -2.98 9.26
CA GLU A 94 17.82 -3.74 10.38
C GLU A 94 16.55 -3.12 10.97
N SER A 95 16.54 -1.80 11.18
CA SER A 95 15.35 -1.07 11.63
C SER A 95 14.20 -1.23 10.64
N THR A 96 14.44 -1.02 9.35
CA THR A 96 13.43 -1.19 8.31
C THR A 96 12.92 -2.64 8.24
N SER A 97 13.79 -3.63 8.41
CA SER A 97 13.38 -5.03 8.52
C SER A 97 12.49 -5.27 9.73
N GLN A 98 12.78 -4.67 10.88
CA GLN A 98 11.94 -4.80 12.05
C GLN A 98 10.56 -4.18 11.83
N ASP A 99 10.49 -2.96 11.29
CA ASP A 99 9.22 -2.29 10.97
C ASP A 99 8.37 -3.12 9.99
N ALA A 100 9.02 -3.76 9.01
CA ALA A 100 8.35 -4.65 8.05
C ALA A 100 7.82 -5.94 8.72
N ARG A 101 8.55 -6.52 9.68
CA ARG A 101 8.08 -7.68 10.47
C ARG A 101 6.90 -7.31 11.35
N ASP A 102 6.97 -6.15 12.02
CA ASP A 102 5.91 -5.69 12.90
C ASP A 102 4.63 -5.41 12.10
N THR A 103 4.77 -4.80 10.92
CA THR A 103 3.64 -4.59 10.01
C THR A 103 3.06 -5.91 9.51
N LEU A 104 3.90 -6.87 9.10
CA LEU A 104 3.46 -8.20 8.69
C LEU A 104 2.75 -8.96 9.82
N GLY A 105 3.28 -8.89 11.04
CA GLY A 105 2.69 -9.46 12.24
C GLY A 105 1.33 -8.84 12.55
N GLY A 106 1.24 -7.51 12.47
CA GLY A 106 -0.02 -6.78 12.63
C GLY A 106 -1.07 -7.17 11.58
N LEU A 107 -0.68 -7.25 10.30
CA LEU A 107 -1.58 -7.66 9.21
C LEU A 107 -2.14 -9.06 9.43
N ARG A 108 -1.30 -10.02 9.84
CA ARG A 108 -1.72 -11.40 10.16
C ARG A 108 -2.54 -11.52 11.44
N GLY A 109 -2.36 -10.56 12.35
CA GLY A 109 -3.10 -10.46 13.61
C GLY A 109 -4.45 -9.74 13.48
N MET A 110 -4.74 -9.15 12.32
CA MET A 110 -6.00 -8.47 12.09
C MET A 110 -7.18 -9.42 12.24
N LYS A 111 -8.28 -8.91 12.79
CA LYS A 111 -9.54 -9.63 12.79
C LYS A 111 -10.06 -9.79 11.35
N PRO A 112 -10.83 -10.86 11.06
CA PRO A 112 -11.44 -11.05 9.75
C PRO A 112 -12.18 -9.81 9.28
N ALA A 113 -11.98 -9.44 8.03
CA ALA A 113 -12.55 -8.22 7.51
C ALA A 113 -14.07 -8.29 7.39
N PRO A 114 -14.82 -7.31 7.90
CA PRO A 114 -16.28 -7.24 7.74
C PRO A 114 -16.72 -6.81 6.32
N ILE A 115 -15.77 -6.64 5.40
CA ILE A 115 -15.98 -6.09 4.05
C ILE A 115 -15.56 -7.15 3.02
N PRO A 116 -16.43 -7.55 2.09
CA PRO A 116 -16.07 -8.46 1.00
C PRO A 116 -14.86 -7.95 0.20
N GLY A 117 -13.90 -8.83 -0.06
CA GLY A 117 -12.69 -8.55 -0.84
C GLY A 117 -11.54 -7.86 -0.08
N ALA A 118 -11.76 -7.42 1.16
CA ALA A 118 -10.73 -6.80 2.00
C ALA A 118 -9.57 -7.75 2.34
N GLU A 119 -9.85 -9.04 2.53
CA GLU A 119 -8.83 -10.08 2.69
C GLU A 119 -7.88 -10.16 1.49
N GLY A 120 -8.39 -9.91 0.27
CA GLY A 120 -7.56 -9.86 -0.93
C GLY A 120 -6.56 -8.71 -0.93
N VAL A 121 -6.88 -7.61 -0.22
CA VAL A 121 -5.98 -6.47 -0.01
C VAL A 121 -4.93 -6.84 1.03
N VAL A 122 -5.33 -7.33 2.21
CA VAL A 122 -4.40 -7.79 3.28
C VAL A 122 -3.37 -8.77 2.72
N ASN A 123 -3.83 -9.82 2.04
CA ASN A 123 -2.97 -10.81 1.40
C ASN A 123 -1.99 -10.23 0.38
N THR A 124 -2.36 -9.13 -0.30
CA THR A 124 -1.46 -8.45 -1.24
C THR A 124 -0.34 -7.72 -0.49
N PHE A 125 -0.67 -7.04 0.60
CA PHE A 125 0.33 -6.36 1.44
C PHE A 125 1.21 -7.35 2.20
N GLU A 126 0.67 -8.43 2.74
CA GLU A 126 1.47 -9.47 3.40
C GLU A 126 2.56 -10.04 2.47
N ARG A 127 2.19 -10.43 1.25
CA ARG A 127 3.17 -10.91 0.26
C ARG A 127 4.18 -9.82 -0.10
N GLY A 128 3.76 -8.57 -0.13
CA GLY A 128 4.64 -7.42 -0.33
C GLY A 128 5.68 -7.30 0.77
N PHE A 129 5.26 -7.36 2.04
CA PHE A 129 6.15 -7.28 3.20
C PHE A 129 7.07 -8.50 3.33
N VAL A 130 6.61 -9.71 2.99
CA VAL A 130 7.49 -10.89 2.92
C VAL A 130 8.63 -10.65 1.91
N ARG A 131 8.30 -10.19 0.70
CA ARG A 131 9.34 -9.87 -0.31
C ARG A 131 10.25 -8.72 0.12
N ALA A 132 9.69 -7.74 0.83
CA ALA A 132 10.48 -6.63 1.36
C ALA A 132 11.51 -7.13 2.38
N LEU A 133 11.11 -8.04 3.28
CA LEU A 133 12.01 -8.68 4.24
C LEU A 133 13.13 -9.45 3.54
N ASP A 134 12.82 -10.20 2.48
CA ASP A 134 13.83 -10.93 1.71
C ASP A 134 14.88 -9.97 1.11
N VAL A 135 14.42 -8.86 0.51
CA VAL A 135 15.28 -7.82 -0.07
C VAL A 135 16.16 -7.17 1.01
N LEU A 136 15.58 -6.78 2.13
CA LEU A 136 16.28 -6.10 3.21
C LEU A 136 17.34 -7.00 3.87
N ASN A 137 17.01 -8.27 4.11
CA ASN A 137 17.94 -9.25 4.65
C ASN A 137 19.10 -9.52 3.68
N SER A 138 18.81 -9.64 2.38
CA SER A 138 19.82 -9.79 1.32
C SER A 138 20.75 -8.56 1.26
N ALA A 139 20.18 -7.35 1.34
CA ALA A 139 20.92 -6.11 1.35
C ALA A 139 21.82 -5.99 2.59
N LYS A 140 21.31 -6.36 3.77
CA LYS A 140 22.08 -6.39 5.03
C LYS A 140 23.25 -7.36 4.93
N ALA A 141 23.02 -8.58 4.46
CA ALA A 141 24.06 -9.60 4.29
C ALA A 141 25.15 -9.16 3.28
N LYS A 142 24.80 -8.37 2.26
CA LYS A 142 25.78 -7.74 1.37
C LYS A 142 26.55 -6.62 2.06
N ALA A 143 25.86 -5.75 2.80
CA ALA A 143 26.46 -4.63 3.51
C ALA A 143 27.48 -5.11 4.55
N GLU A 144 27.19 -6.18 5.28
CA GLU A 144 28.09 -6.80 6.26
C GLU A 144 29.44 -7.24 5.64
N LYS A 145 29.42 -7.63 4.37
CA LYS A 145 30.61 -8.11 3.62
C LYS A 145 31.42 -7.00 2.96
N VAL A 146 30.96 -5.75 3.00
CA VAL A 146 31.67 -4.62 2.36
C VAL A 146 32.98 -4.35 3.11
N ASP A 147 34.09 -4.32 2.37
CA ASP A 147 35.38 -3.88 2.88
C ASP A 147 35.43 -2.35 2.93
N THR A 148 35.75 -1.79 4.09
CA THR A 148 35.84 -0.34 4.32
C THR A 148 37.27 0.19 4.18
N SER A 149 38.27 -0.68 4.15
CA SER A 149 39.69 -0.33 4.07
C SER A 149 40.15 0.01 2.65
N ASP A 150 39.52 -0.56 1.62
CA ASP A 150 39.76 -0.23 0.21
C ASP A 150 38.59 0.59 -0.37
N LYS A 151 38.90 1.78 -0.89
CA LYS A 151 37.90 2.71 -1.43
C LYS A 151 37.12 2.15 -2.62
N ARG A 152 37.75 1.37 -3.51
CA ARG A 152 37.10 0.78 -4.68
C ARG A 152 36.18 -0.37 -4.27
N ALA A 153 36.65 -1.24 -3.37
CA ALA A 153 35.88 -2.32 -2.80
C ALA A 153 34.66 -1.78 -2.04
N PHE A 154 34.85 -0.76 -1.21
CA PHE A 154 33.77 -0.07 -0.51
C PHE A 154 32.71 0.46 -1.47
N THR A 155 33.13 1.22 -2.47
CA THR A 155 32.21 1.85 -3.45
C THR A 155 31.42 0.78 -4.21
N SER A 156 32.11 -0.24 -4.73
CA SER A 156 31.47 -1.35 -5.44
C SER A 156 30.50 -2.14 -4.54
N GLY A 157 30.91 -2.41 -3.30
CA GLY A 157 30.10 -3.10 -2.31
C GLY A 157 28.82 -2.34 -1.97
N MET A 158 28.90 -1.03 -1.71
CA MET A 158 27.72 -0.21 -1.42
C MET A 158 26.81 -0.03 -2.64
N VAL A 159 27.36 -0.02 -3.87
CA VAL A 159 26.53 -0.08 -5.10
C VAL A 159 25.74 -1.39 -5.16
N ALA A 160 26.35 -2.53 -4.82
CA ALA A 160 25.66 -3.81 -4.78
C ALA A 160 24.57 -3.86 -3.70
N VAL A 161 24.79 -3.24 -2.53
CA VAL A 161 23.75 -3.06 -1.50
C VAL A 161 22.60 -2.23 -2.05
N GLN A 162 22.88 -1.10 -2.71
CA GLN A 162 21.84 -0.25 -3.30
C GLN A 162 21.05 -0.97 -4.39
N GLN A 163 21.72 -1.76 -5.24
CA GLN A 163 21.06 -2.57 -6.26
C GLN A 163 20.11 -3.59 -5.64
N GLU A 164 20.49 -4.18 -4.50
CA GLU A 164 19.61 -5.08 -3.77
C GLU A 164 18.36 -4.36 -3.27
N VAL A 165 18.53 -3.22 -2.58
CA VAL A 165 17.41 -2.39 -2.08
C VAL A 165 16.49 -1.95 -3.23
N LYS A 166 17.04 -1.62 -4.40
CA LYS A 166 16.26 -1.26 -5.60
C LYS A 166 15.32 -2.36 -6.07
N LYS A 167 15.60 -3.65 -5.81
CA LYS A 167 14.66 -4.74 -6.10
C LYS A 167 13.35 -4.57 -5.33
N GLY A 168 13.40 -3.94 -4.15
CA GLY A 168 12.22 -3.59 -3.36
C GLY A 168 11.27 -2.62 -4.06
N GLN A 169 11.76 -1.79 -4.99
CA GLN A 169 10.92 -0.88 -5.79
C GLN A 169 9.96 -1.63 -6.72
N GLY A 170 10.28 -2.89 -7.06
CA GLY A 170 9.41 -3.76 -7.85
C GLY A 170 8.29 -4.41 -7.04
N ILE A 171 8.22 -4.18 -5.72
CA ILE A 171 7.15 -4.74 -4.88
C ILE A 171 5.86 -3.97 -5.13
N ASN A 172 4.86 -4.67 -5.65
CA ASN A 172 3.61 -4.09 -6.12
C ASN A 172 2.61 -3.82 -4.97
N PHE A 173 2.96 -2.90 -4.07
CA PHE A 173 2.03 -2.38 -3.05
C PHE A 173 0.89 -1.57 -3.68
N SER A 174 1.12 -0.96 -4.85
CA SER A 174 0.11 -0.20 -5.59
C SER A 174 -1.08 -1.06 -6.02
N ALA A 175 -0.88 -2.34 -6.35
CA ALA A 175 -1.99 -3.26 -6.62
C ALA A 175 -2.92 -3.43 -5.42
N GLY A 176 -2.39 -3.41 -4.20
CA GLY A 176 -3.21 -3.45 -2.98
C GLY A 176 -4.05 -2.18 -2.84
N PHE A 177 -3.43 -1.01 -3.03
CA PHE A 177 -4.14 0.27 -3.03
C PHE A 177 -5.18 0.38 -4.16
N SER A 178 -4.88 -0.12 -5.35
CA SER A 178 -5.83 -0.15 -6.48
C SER A 178 -7.04 -1.02 -6.15
N LYS A 179 -6.85 -2.18 -5.52
CA LYS A 179 -7.97 -3.03 -5.05
C LYS A 179 -8.82 -2.33 -3.98
N LEU A 180 -8.15 -1.62 -3.06
CA LEU A 180 -8.84 -0.82 -2.04
C LEU A 180 -9.69 0.27 -2.69
N ASN A 181 -9.12 1.03 -3.62
CA ASN A 181 -9.79 2.15 -4.29
C ASN A 181 -10.94 1.71 -5.22
N ASN A 182 -10.79 0.57 -5.89
CA ASN A 182 -11.77 0.07 -6.86
C ASN A 182 -12.91 -0.72 -6.21
N SER A 183 -12.85 -1.02 -4.91
CA SER A 183 -13.93 -1.68 -4.18
C SER A 183 -14.82 -0.63 -3.52
N GLY A 184 -16.09 -0.54 -3.94
CA GLY A 184 -17.01 0.51 -3.47
C GLY A 184 -17.17 0.54 -1.94
N LYS A 185 -17.44 -0.62 -1.32
CA LYS A 185 -17.61 -0.71 0.15
C LYS A 185 -16.28 -0.48 0.89
N LEU A 186 -15.17 -1.01 0.36
CA LEU A 186 -13.85 -0.90 0.99
C LEU A 186 -13.29 0.53 0.91
N ASN A 187 -13.41 1.16 -0.25
CA ASN A 187 -13.04 2.57 -0.44
C ASN A 187 -13.92 3.49 0.42
N SER A 188 -15.23 3.20 0.52
CA SER A 188 -16.12 3.97 1.42
C SER A 188 -15.69 3.88 2.88
N ALA A 189 -15.31 2.69 3.36
CA ALA A 189 -14.77 2.52 4.70
C ALA A 189 -13.42 3.24 4.88
N ALA A 190 -12.49 3.06 3.95
CA ALA A 190 -11.17 3.68 3.98
C ALA A 190 -11.24 5.21 3.92
N SER A 191 -12.10 5.78 3.08
CA SER A 191 -12.29 7.24 3.00
C SER A 191 -12.79 7.88 4.29
N LYS A 192 -13.42 7.11 5.19
CA LYS A 192 -13.88 7.55 6.51
C LYS A 192 -12.89 7.23 7.63
N ALA A 193 -11.89 6.40 7.36
CA ALA A 193 -10.87 6.01 8.34
C ALA A 193 -9.74 7.05 8.40
N PRO A 194 -9.50 7.69 9.57
CA PRO A 194 -8.48 8.74 9.70
C PRO A 194 -7.07 8.33 9.26
N THR A 195 -6.62 7.12 9.60
CA THR A 195 -5.29 6.63 9.19
C THR A 195 -5.17 6.40 7.68
N CYS A 196 -6.24 5.95 7.03
CA CYS A 196 -6.28 5.82 5.57
C CYS A 196 -6.22 7.20 4.89
N GLN A 197 -6.96 8.18 5.41
CA GLN A 197 -6.89 9.55 4.89
C GLN A 197 -5.47 10.13 5.01
N ALA A 198 -4.80 9.89 6.15
CA ALA A 198 -3.42 10.32 6.35
C ALA A 198 -2.45 9.65 5.35
N LEU A 199 -2.67 8.36 5.07
CA LEU A 199 -1.85 7.57 4.14
C LEU A 199 -2.06 7.99 2.67
N MET A 200 -3.30 8.31 2.27
CA MET A 200 -3.65 8.65 0.89
C MET A 200 -3.38 10.13 0.54
N LYS A 201 -3.20 11.00 1.53
CA LYS A 201 -2.80 12.39 1.28
C LYS A 201 -1.39 12.39 0.66
N PRO A 202 -1.20 12.99 -0.53
CA PRO A 202 0.14 13.18 -1.06
C PRO A 202 0.96 13.97 -0.05
N ALA A 203 2.22 13.56 0.15
CA ALA A 203 3.15 14.37 0.94
C ALA A 203 3.18 15.77 0.31
N LYS A 204 2.77 16.80 1.08
CA LYS A 204 2.89 18.19 0.64
C LYS A 204 4.36 18.39 0.25
N PRO A 205 4.67 18.95 -0.95
CA PRO A 205 6.03 19.35 -1.25
C PRO A 205 6.49 20.25 -0.11
N GLU A 206 7.46 19.79 0.67
CA GLU A 206 8.15 20.65 1.62
C GLU A 206 8.71 21.82 0.79
N PRO A 207 8.49 23.08 1.18
CA PRO A 207 9.10 24.20 0.49
C PRO A 207 10.59 23.91 0.40
N GLN A 208 11.10 23.76 -0.81
CA GLN A 208 12.52 23.57 -1.06
C GLN A 208 13.26 24.67 -0.32
N GLN A 209 13.92 24.30 0.78
CA GLN A 209 14.80 25.20 1.49
C GLN A 209 15.81 25.71 0.44
N PRO A 210 15.90 27.03 0.20
CA PRO A 210 16.67 27.56 -0.91
C PRO A 210 18.07 26.97 -0.88
N GLN A 211 18.45 26.26 -1.95
CA GLN A 211 19.83 25.82 -2.13
C GLN A 211 20.69 27.08 -2.07
N GLN A 212 21.45 27.24 -0.98
CA GLN A 212 22.42 28.32 -0.90
C GLN A 212 23.37 28.17 -2.09
N PRO A 213 23.56 29.22 -2.91
CA PRO A 213 24.50 29.18 -4.01
C PRO A 213 25.87 28.81 -3.46
N HIS A 214 26.42 27.69 -3.95
CA HIS A 214 27.82 27.38 -3.75
C HIS A 214 28.63 28.53 -4.33
N GLN A 215 29.25 29.34 -3.48
CA GLN A 215 30.22 30.32 -3.92
C GLN A 215 31.45 29.56 -4.44
N PRO A 216 31.94 29.86 -5.66
CA PRO A 216 33.21 29.34 -6.12
C PRO A 216 34.31 29.91 -5.23
N GLN A 217 35.01 29.02 -4.53
CA GLN A 217 36.27 29.35 -3.85
C GLN A 217 37.25 29.82 -4.93
N ARG A 218 37.76 31.05 -4.78
CA ARG A 218 38.86 31.58 -5.59
C ARG A 218 40.19 31.02 -5.12
#